data_AF-A0AAN8ZIW4-F1
#
_entry.id   AF-A0AAN8ZIW4-F1
#
_cell.length_a   1.000
_cell.length_b   1.000
_cell.length_c   1.000
_cell.angle_alpha   90.00
_cell.angle_beta   90.00
_cell.angle_gamma   90.00
#
_symmetry.space_group_name_H-M   'P 1'
#
loop_
_entity.id
_entity.type
_entity.pdbx_description
1 polymer ?
#
loop_
_entity_poly.entity_id
_entity_poly.type
_entity_poly.pdbx_seq_one_letter_code
_entity_poly.pdbx_strand_id
1 'polypeptide(L)' 'MEATKRLPLQPPTFGDLVTVLSIDGGDIRGIVPATILSFLESELQKLDGEEARIADYFDVIA' A
#
# COMPACT_ATOMS: atom_id res chain seq x y z
N MET A 1 22.14 -22.30 -9.66
CA MET A 1 21.47 -21.14 -9.02
C MET A 1 20.42 -20.68 -10.00
N GLU A 2 19.16 -20.95 -9.68
CA GLU A 2 18.02 -20.67 -10.56
C GLU A 2 17.88 -19.15 -10.69
N ALA A 3 17.95 -18.63 -11.91
CA ALA A 3 17.74 -17.21 -12.15
C ALA A 3 16.28 -16.91 -11.85
N THR A 4 16.02 -16.15 -10.78
CA THR A 4 14.68 -15.68 -10.43
C THR A 4 14.11 -14.95 -11.64
N LYS A 5 13.14 -15.57 -12.31
CA LYS A 5 12.44 -15.00 -13.44
C LYS A 5 11.72 -13.76 -12.95
N ARG A 6 12.28 -12.58 -13.21
CA ARG A 6 11.64 -11.30 -12.90
C ARG A 6 10.32 -11.27 -13.68
N LEU A 7 9.22 -11.49 -12.97
CA LEU A 7 7.90 -11.24 -13.53
C LEU A 7 7.88 -9.76 -13.92
N PRO A 8 7.35 -9.42 -15.11
CA PRO A 8 7.17 -8.01 -15.46
C PRO A 8 6.33 -7.37 -14.35
N LEU A 9 6.81 -6.22 -13.84
CA LEU A 9 6.03 -5.42 -12.90
C LEU A 9 4.67 -5.16 -13.55
N GLN A 10 3.59 -5.36 -12.79
CA GLN A 10 2.28 -5.00 -13.28
C GLN A 10 2.29 -3.51 -13.63
N PRO A 11 1.64 -3.10 -14.73
CA PRO A 11 1.51 -1.69 -15.06
C PRO A 11 0.75 -0.98 -13.92
N PRO A 12 1.01 0.31 -13.68
CA PRO A 12 0.27 1.10 -12.70
C PRO A 12 -1.23 0.96 -12.88
N THR A 13 -1.95 0.83 -11.76
CA THR A 13 -3.42 0.81 -11.76
C THR A 13 -3.97 2.20 -12.12
N PHE A 14 -3.25 3.25 -11.72
CA PHE A 14 -3.63 4.64 -12.00
C PHE A 14 -2.41 5.52 -12.33
N GLY A 15 -2.51 6.30 -13.41
CA GLY A 15 -1.45 7.21 -13.85
C GLY A 15 -0.19 6.50 -14.35
N ASP A 16 0.95 7.19 -14.27
CA ASP A 16 2.25 6.70 -14.79
C ASP A 16 3.20 6.18 -13.68
N LEU A 17 2.78 6.24 -12.41
CA LEU A 17 3.61 5.89 -11.26
C LEU A 17 3.12 4.61 -10.58
N VAL A 18 4.06 3.75 -10.20
CA VAL A 18 3.76 2.58 -9.35
C VAL A 18 3.80 2.99 -7.89
N THR A 19 2.73 2.74 -7.14
CA THR A 19 2.63 3.03 -5.71
C THR A 19 2.85 1.77 -4.87
N VAL A 20 3.73 1.85 -3.88
CA VAL A 20 4.09 0.70 -3.03
C VAL A 20 3.95 1.06 -1.56
N LEU A 21 3.23 0.23 -0.81
CA LEU A 21 3.16 0.26 0.64
C LEU A 21 3.92 -0.96 1.20
N SER A 22 4.85 -0.73 2.11
CA SER A 22 5.60 -1.78 2.80
C SER A 22 5.46 -1.59 4.30
N ILE A 23 5.16 -2.66 5.02
CA ILE A 23 4.99 -2.66 6.48
C ILE A 23 6.01 -3.61 7.09
N ASP A 24 6.88 -3.07 7.95
CA ASP A 24 7.85 -3.90 8.67
C ASP A 24 7.16 -4.82 9.67
N GLY A 25 7.71 -6.03 9.82
CA GLY A 25 7.33 -6.95 10.89
C GLY A 25 7.61 -6.34 12.27
N GLY A 26 6.68 -6.48 13.20
CA GLY A 26 6.75 -5.75 14.48
C GLY A 26 6.23 -6.49 15.71
N ASP A 27 5.85 -7.76 15.61
CA ASP A 27 5.05 -8.45 16.63
C ASP A 27 3.89 -7.56 17.10
N ILE A 28 3.74 -7.36 18.41
CA ILE A 28 2.73 -6.46 19.01
C ILE A 28 2.92 -5.00 18.61
N ARG A 29 4.11 -4.60 18.16
CA ARG A 29 4.40 -3.23 17.72
C ARG A 29 3.82 -2.92 16.34
N GLY A 30 3.18 -3.89 15.68
CA GLY A 30 2.33 -3.65 14.51
C GLY A 30 1.22 -2.61 14.75
N ILE A 31 0.89 -2.30 16.01
CA ILE A 31 -0.02 -1.20 16.36
C ILE A 31 0.49 0.18 15.90
N VAL A 32 1.81 0.38 15.83
CA VAL A 32 2.41 1.65 15.36
C VAL A 32 2.11 1.89 13.88
N PRO A 33 2.50 1.00 12.93
CA PRO A 33 2.11 1.19 11.53
C PRO A 33 0.59 1.13 11.33
N ALA A 34 -0.16 0.33 12.09
CA ALA A 34 -1.62 0.33 12.02
C ALA A 34 -2.23 1.70 12.35
N THR A 35 -1.68 2.41 13.33
CA THR A 35 -2.14 3.78 13.68
C THR A 35 -1.84 4.77 12.56
N ILE A 36 -0.66 4.67 11.93
CA ILE A 36 -0.29 5.51 10.78
C ILE A 36 -1.20 5.24 9.59
N LEU A 37 -1.50 3.97 9.30
CA LEU A 37 -2.39 3.58 8.21
C LEU A 37 -3.83 4.02 8.47
N SER A 38 -4.32 3.89 9.71
CA SER A 38 -5.63 4.40 10.10
C SER A 38 -5.75 5.92 9.87
N PHE A 39 -4.71 6.67 10.23
CA PHE A 39 -4.65 8.10 9.93
C PHE A 39 -4.62 8.38 8.43
N LEU A 40 -3.75 7.71 7.67
CA LEU A 40 -3.64 7.86 6.22
C LEU A 40 -4.97 7.60 5.51
N GLU A 41 -5.65 6.50 5.84
CA GLU A 41 -6.96 6.17 5.27
C GLU A 41 -8.00 7.25 5.58
N SER A 42 -7.99 7.81 6.79
CA SER A 42 -8.89 8.91 7.15
C SER A 42 -8.63 10.19 6.33
N GLU A 43 -7.38 10.46 5.94
CA GLU A 43 -7.05 11.59 5.08
C GLU A 43 -7.51 11.34 3.63
N LEU A 44 -7.34 10.12 3.13
CA LEU A 44 -7.84 9.71 1.81
C LEU A 44 -9.37 9.81 1.75
N GLN A 45 -10.07 9.36 2.81
CA GLN A 45 -11.52 9.46 2.90
C GLN A 45 -12.03 10.90 2.93
N LYS A 46 -11.28 11.84 3.52
CA LYS A 46 -11.63 13.27 3.48
C LYS A 46 -11.53 13.86 2.07
N LEU A 47 -10.63 13.35 1.24
CA LEU A 47 -10.39 13.83 -0.12
C LEU A 47 -11.36 13.19 -1.11
N ASP A 48 -11.55 11.86 -1.03
CA ASP A 48 -12.18 11.07 -2.09
C ASP A 48 -13.47 10.36 -1.63
N GLY A 49 -13.85 10.49 -0.36
CA GLY A 49 -15.11 9.99 0.21
C GLY A 49 -14.95 8.80 1.17
N GLU A 50 -15.98 8.53 1.98
CA GLU A 50 -15.95 7.52 3.05
C GLU A 50 -15.67 6.08 2.58
N GLU A 51 -15.86 5.79 1.29
CA GLU A 51 -15.59 4.48 0.69
C GLU A 51 -14.13 4.28 0.30
N ALA A 52 -13.30 5.33 0.28
CA ALA A 52 -11.88 5.24 -0.04
C ALA A 52 -11.16 4.30 0.95
N ARG A 53 -10.40 3.34 0.41
CA ARG A 53 -9.56 2.41 1.18
C ARG A 53 -8.13 2.49 0.71
N ILE A 54 -7.17 2.18 1.59
CA ILE A 54 -5.74 2.14 1.25
C ILE A 54 -5.47 1.27 0.01
N ALA A 55 -6.19 0.16 -0.14
CA ALA A 55 -6.05 -0.77 -1.27
C ALA A 55 -6.39 -0.15 -2.63
N ASP A 56 -7.13 0.95 -2.68
CA ASP A 56 -7.48 1.63 -3.94
C ASP A 56 -6.32 2.49 -4.47
N TYR A 57 -5.32 2.80 -3.64
CA TYR A 57 -4.23 3.75 -3.96
C TYR A 57 -2.87 3.11 -4.11
N PHE A 58 -2.69 1.86 -3.68
CA PHE A 58 -1.41 1.15 -3.70
C PHE A 58 -1.45 -0.06 -4.64
N ASP A 59 -0.61 -0.04 -5.67
CA ASP A 59 -0.46 -1.17 -6.61
C ASP A 59 0.13 -2.41 -5.94
N VAL A 60 0.98 -2.21 -4.93
CA VAL A 60 1.63 -3.28 -4.17
C VAL A 60 1.56 -2.98 -2.68
N ILE A 61 1.16 -3.99 -1.90
CA ILE A 61 1.16 -3.97 -0.43
C ILE A 61 1.94 -5.20 0.05
N ALA A 62 2.94 -4.99 0.91
CA ALA A 62 3.83 -6.04 1.44
C ALA A 62 4.08 -5.90 2.95
#